data_AF-A0A674H5Z9-F1
#
_entry.id   AF-A0A674H5Z9-F1
#
_cell.length_a   1.000
_cell.length_b   1.000
_cell.length_c   1.000
_cell.angle_alpha   90.00
_cell.angle_beta   90.00
_cell.angle_gamma   90.00
#
_symmetry.space_group_name_H-M   'P 1'
#
loop_
_entity.id
_entity.type
_entity.pdbx_description
1 polymer ?
#
loop_
_entity_poly.entity_id
_entity_poly.type
_entity_poly.pdbx_seq_one_letter_code
_entity_poly.pdbx_strand_id
1 'polypeptide(L)'
;MAGGGDALRALLRAANALLRQRRYRAALAVIKGFRNGAVYGAKIRAPHALVMTFLFKSGSLREKLKSIAQATYTHSRNLAYFVFTYKGLLAAQGKKTPFHSFLAACIGGWLVFGDNNPVNSQIIMYLLSRILFGLARLAVDKGYIPQPRQDPFPLLAALVWGTVLWLFEYHRETLQPSLQSSMTYLYQDSEQLREQVILFLLTCDFFKVTSAKQR
;
A
#
# COMPACT_ATOMS: atom_id res chain seq x y z
N MET A 1 46.77 31.42 -5.50
CA MET A 1 45.69 30.50 -5.91
C MET A 1 44.39 30.73 -5.11
N ALA A 2 43.86 31.97 -5.05
CA ALA A 2 42.71 32.31 -4.18
C ALA A 2 41.35 32.46 -4.92
N GLY A 3 41.32 32.51 -6.26
CA GLY A 3 40.11 32.87 -7.02
C GLY A 3 39.07 31.76 -7.20
N GLY A 4 39.46 30.48 -7.16
CA GLY A 4 38.55 29.35 -7.46
C GLY A 4 37.48 29.11 -6.37
N GLY A 5 37.83 29.35 -5.10
CA GLY A 5 36.91 29.14 -3.98
C GLY A 5 35.79 30.18 -3.92
N ASP A 6 36.08 31.43 -4.25
CA ASP A 6 35.09 32.51 -4.21
C ASP A 6 34.16 32.49 -5.42
N ALA A 7 34.66 32.11 -6.60
CA ALA A 7 33.82 31.86 -7.76
C ALA A 7 32.84 30.70 -7.53
N LEU A 8 33.28 29.59 -6.92
CA LEU A 8 32.43 28.46 -6.55
C LEU A 8 31.36 28.88 -5.51
N ARG A 9 31.75 29.64 -4.47
CA ARG A 9 30.81 30.15 -3.47
C ARG A 9 29.78 31.11 -4.09
N ALA A 10 30.19 31.96 -5.03
CA ALA A 10 29.30 32.86 -5.75
C ALA A 10 28.30 32.08 -6.63
N LEU A 11 28.76 31.08 -7.36
CA LEU A 11 27.92 30.14 -8.13
C LEU A 11 26.92 29.40 -7.23
N LEU A 12 27.37 28.90 -6.08
CA LEU A 12 26.49 28.23 -5.10
C LEU A 12 25.44 29.18 -4.53
N ARG A 13 25.78 30.44 -4.27
CA ARG A 13 24.81 31.46 -3.81
C ARG A 13 23.81 31.83 -4.90
N ALA A 14 24.27 32.03 -6.13
CA ALA A 14 23.42 32.31 -7.28
C ALA A 14 22.47 31.15 -7.57
N ALA A 15 22.98 29.92 -7.57
CA ALA A 15 22.17 28.71 -7.69
C ALA A 15 21.16 28.59 -6.54
N ASN A 16 21.56 28.82 -5.29
CA ASN A 16 20.65 28.79 -4.14
C ASN A 16 19.58 29.90 -4.20
N ALA A 17 19.91 31.09 -4.72
CA ALA A 17 18.97 32.19 -4.92
C ALA A 17 17.95 31.86 -6.01
N LEU A 18 18.39 31.25 -7.11
CA LEU A 18 17.51 30.78 -8.20
C LEU A 18 16.59 29.65 -7.69
N LEU A 19 17.16 28.67 -6.99
CA LEU A 19 16.44 27.57 -6.34
C LEU A 19 15.54 28.03 -5.19
N ARG A 20 15.71 29.27 -4.69
CA ARG A 20 14.81 29.88 -3.69
C ARG A 20 13.53 30.40 -4.31
N GLN A 21 13.50 30.68 -5.62
CA GLN A 21 12.28 31.14 -6.26
C GLN A 21 11.20 30.05 -6.20
N ARG A 22 9.97 30.48 -5.90
CA ARG A 22 8.83 29.60 -5.64
C ARG A 22 8.56 28.60 -6.77
N ARG A 23 8.76 29.00 -8.03
CA ARG A 23 8.56 28.15 -9.22
C ARG A 23 9.53 26.97 -9.25
N TYR A 24 10.83 27.21 -9.06
CA TYR A 24 11.84 26.13 -9.06
C TYR A 24 11.66 25.20 -7.87
N ARG A 25 11.31 25.71 -6.68
CA ARG A 25 10.99 24.87 -5.52
C ARG A 25 9.78 23.96 -5.78
N ALA A 26 8.73 24.50 -6.39
CA ALA A 26 7.54 23.73 -6.72
C ALA A 26 7.84 22.64 -7.76
N ALA A 27 8.56 22.98 -8.84
CA ALA A 27 8.97 22.01 -9.86
C ALA A 27 9.84 20.89 -9.27
N LEU A 28 10.83 21.23 -8.43
CA LEU A 28 11.65 20.23 -7.75
C LEU A 28 10.84 19.36 -6.78
N ALA A 29 9.86 19.94 -6.08
CA ALA A 29 8.99 19.18 -5.18
C ALA A 29 8.07 18.21 -5.92
N VAL A 30 7.63 18.56 -7.14
CA VAL A 30 6.87 17.72 -8.07
C VAL A 30 7.75 16.56 -8.56
N ILE A 31 8.93 16.85 -9.11
CA ILE A 31 9.86 15.83 -9.63
C ILE A 31 10.32 14.88 -8.53
N LYS A 32 10.74 15.42 -7.37
CA LYS A 32 11.11 14.60 -6.21
C LYS A 32 9.93 13.77 -5.70
N GLY A 33 8.71 14.33 -5.76
CA GLY A 33 7.48 13.63 -5.42
C GLY A 33 7.20 12.44 -6.34
N PHE A 34 7.30 12.64 -7.66
CA PHE A 34 7.18 11.60 -8.68
C PHE A 34 8.17 10.45 -8.43
N ARG A 35 9.46 10.79 -8.26
CA ARG A 35 10.51 9.80 -7.95
C ARG A 35 10.20 9.03 -6.66
N ASN A 36 9.78 9.73 -5.61
CA ASN A 36 9.43 9.08 -4.34
C ASN A 36 8.25 8.12 -4.50
N GLY A 37 7.21 8.50 -5.27
CA GLY A 37 6.09 7.64 -5.58
C GLY A 37 6.51 6.37 -6.33
N ALA A 38 7.36 6.53 -7.35
CA ALA A 38 7.90 5.40 -8.12
C ALA A 38 8.73 4.44 -7.25
N VAL A 39 9.67 4.97 -6.46
CA VAL A 39 10.55 4.17 -5.60
C VAL A 39 9.76 3.46 -4.49
N TYR A 40 8.85 4.18 -3.84
CA TYR A 40 8.04 3.63 -2.77
C TYR A 40 7.12 2.52 -3.29
N GLY A 41 6.44 2.77 -4.41
CA GLY A 41 5.57 1.78 -5.04
C GLY A 41 6.32 0.50 -5.39
N ALA A 42 7.52 0.62 -5.96
CA ALA A 42 8.33 -0.54 -6.31
C ALA A 42 8.74 -1.34 -5.07
N LYS A 43 9.21 -0.66 -4.02
CA LYS A 43 9.66 -1.28 -2.76
C LYS A 43 8.59 -2.11 -2.06
N ILE A 44 7.35 -1.65 -2.07
CA ILE A 44 6.25 -2.35 -1.40
C ILE A 44 5.63 -3.40 -2.31
N ARG A 45 5.40 -3.07 -3.59
CA ARG A 45 4.65 -3.95 -4.49
C ARG A 45 5.47 -5.12 -5.00
N ALA A 46 6.76 -4.95 -5.27
CA ALA A 46 7.58 -6.01 -5.83
C ALA A 46 7.67 -7.23 -4.90
N PRO A 47 7.98 -7.08 -3.58
CA PRO A 47 7.99 -8.23 -2.66
C PRO A 47 6.62 -8.88 -2.52
N HIS A 48 5.55 -8.09 -2.42
CA HIS A 48 4.19 -8.62 -2.33
C HIS A 48 3.80 -9.41 -3.58
N ALA A 49 4.02 -8.86 -4.77
CA ALA A 49 3.70 -9.53 -6.03
C ALA A 49 4.55 -10.79 -6.24
N LEU A 50 5.81 -10.77 -5.79
CA LEU A 50 6.70 -11.92 -5.79
C LEU A 50 6.09 -13.06 -4.96
N VAL A 51 5.83 -12.83 -3.67
CA VAL A 51 5.28 -13.84 -2.77
C VAL A 51 3.95 -14.38 -3.29
N MET A 52 3.02 -13.51 -3.66
CA MET A 52 1.70 -13.93 -4.13
C MET A 52 1.75 -14.72 -5.45
N THR A 53 2.66 -14.38 -6.36
CA THR A 53 2.79 -15.08 -7.64
C THR A 53 3.45 -16.45 -7.47
N PHE A 54 4.46 -16.57 -6.61
CA PHE A 54 5.11 -17.85 -6.37
C PHE A 54 4.26 -18.80 -5.55
N LEU A 55 3.46 -18.26 -4.61
CA LEU A 55 2.59 -19.06 -3.75
C LEU A 55 1.31 -19.54 -4.44
N PHE A 56 0.65 -18.67 -5.21
CA PHE A 56 -0.72 -18.94 -5.69
C PHE A 56 -0.87 -18.96 -7.21
N LYS A 57 0.16 -18.64 -8.01
CA LYS A 57 0.07 -18.70 -9.48
C LYS A 57 0.91 -19.85 -10.07
N SER A 58 0.28 -20.62 -10.94
CA SER A 58 0.91 -21.61 -11.81
C SER A 58 1.35 -20.97 -13.14
N GLY A 59 2.37 -21.53 -13.79
CA GLY A 59 2.90 -21.04 -15.07
C GLY A 59 4.42 -21.03 -15.12
N SER A 60 4.96 -20.68 -16.29
CA SER A 60 6.40 -20.59 -16.52
C SER A 60 7.06 -19.46 -15.72
N LEU A 61 8.36 -19.59 -15.44
CA LEU A 61 9.12 -18.53 -14.75
C LEU A 61 9.02 -17.18 -15.47
N ARG A 62 8.98 -17.18 -16.81
CA ARG A 62 8.86 -15.98 -17.62
C ARG A 62 7.51 -15.28 -17.40
N GLU A 63 6.42 -16.03 -17.34
CA GLU A 63 5.08 -15.48 -17.07
C GLU A 63 4.96 -14.93 -15.65
N LYS A 64 5.54 -15.64 -14.67
CA LYS A 64 5.59 -15.18 -13.27
C LYS A 64 6.33 -13.85 -13.16
N LEU A 65 7.56 -13.77 -13.72
CA LEU A 65 8.36 -12.56 -13.72
C LEU A 65 7.65 -11.40 -14.45
N LYS A 66 7.01 -11.67 -15.60
CA LYS A 66 6.22 -10.67 -16.32
C LYS A 66 5.05 -10.16 -15.48
N SER A 67 4.32 -11.04 -14.81
CA SER A 67 3.19 -10.65 -13.94
C SER A 67 3.66 -9.80 -12.76
N ILE A 68 4.79 -10.15 -12.13
CA ILE A 68 5.39 -9.39 -11.03
C ILE A 68 5.82 -8.01 -11.51
N ALA A 69 6.53 -7.94 -12.64
CA ALA A 69 7.01 -6.69 -13.22
C ALA A 69 5.82 -5.78 -13.60
N GLN A 70 4.79 -6.31 -14.24
CA GLN A 70 3.60 -5.55 -14.65
C GLN A 70 2.84 -5.02 -13.43
N ALA A 71 2.60 -5.84 -12.41
CA ALA A 71 1.92 -5.40 -11.19
C ALA A 71 2.71 -4.32 -10.43
N THR A 72 4.03 -4.48 -10.38
CA THR A 72 4.94 -3.50 -9.75
C THR A 72 4.97 -2.19 -10.53
N TYR A 73 5.06 -2.28 -11.86
CA TYR A 73 5.08 -1.12 -12.74
C TYR A 73 3.77 -0.33 -12.64
N THR A 74 2.62 -0.98 -12.74
CA THR A 74 1.31 -0.32 -12.60
C THR A 74 1.19 0.40 -11.27
N HIS A 75 1.54 -0.25 -10.15
CA HIS A 75 1.45 0.36 -8.83
C HIS A 75 2.39 1.58 -8.68
N SER A 76 3.65 1.41 -9.08
CA SER A 76 4.68 2.46 -8.98
C SER A 76 4.36 3.64 -9.87
N ARG A 77 3.91 3.37 -11.10
CA ARG A 77 3.46 4.37 -12.07
C ARG A 77 2.31 5.19 -11.49
N ASN A 78 1.28 4.53 -10.99
CA ASN A 78 0.10 5.21 -10.47
C ASN A 78 0.46 6.10 -9.26
N LEU A 79 1.28 5.61 -8.32
CA LEU A 79 1.75 6.46 -7.21
C LEU A 79 2.58 7.65 -7.68
N ALA A 80 3.48 7.46 -8.64
CA ALA A 80 4.32 8.53 -9.17
C ALA A 80 3.48 9.62 -9.85
N TYR A 81 2.57 9.22 -10.74
CA TYR A 81 1.70 10.15 -11.46
C TYR A 81 0.68 10.83 -10.54
N PHE A 82 0.14 10.14 -9.54
CA PHE A 82 -0.74 10.77 -8.56
C PHE A 82 -0.04 11.91 -7.82
N VAL A 83 1.17 11.66 -7.30
CA VAL A 83 1.93 12.70 -6.59
C VAL A 83 2.32 13.84 -7.53
N PHE A 84 2.68 13.53 -8.77
CA PHE A 84 2.99 14.52 -9.80
C PHE A 84 1.78 15.42 -10.08
N THR A 85 0.63 14.83 -10.39
CA THR A 85 -0.61 15.56 -10.70
C THR A 85 -1.07 16.38 -9.51
N TYR A 86 -1.15 15.80 -8.31
CA TYR A 86 -1.56 16.51 -7.10
C TYR A 86 -0.67 17.73 -6.81
N LYS A 87 0.65 17.54 -6.79
CA LYS A 87 1.58 18.65 -6.53
C LYS A 87 1.62 19.66 -7.66
N GLY A 88 1.44 19.22 -8.91
CA GLY A 88 1.33 20.09 -10.08
C GLY A 88 0.12 21.02 -9.99
N LEU A 89 -1.05 20.47 -9.68
CA LEU A 89 -2.28 21.23 -9.47
C LEU A 89 -2.14 22.23 -8.31
N LEU A 90 -1.56 21.81 -7.18
CA LEU A 90 -1.28 22.72 -6.06
C LEU A 90 -0.28 23.82 -6.41
N ALA A 91 0.73 23.52 -7.23
CA ALA A 91 1.71 24.50 -7.68
C ALA A 91 1.08 25.56 -8.59
N ALA A 92 0.14 25.15 -9.46
CA ALA A 92 -0.58 26.04 -10.36
C ALA A 92 -1.54 26.99 -9.63
N GLN A 93 -2.14 26.55 -8.52
CA GLN A 93 -3.14 27.34 -7.79
C GLN A 93 -2.58 28.50 -6.95
N GLY A 94 -1.30 28.49 -6.57
CA GLY A 94 -0.66 29.62 -5.87
C GLY A 94 -1.13 29.90 -4.42
N LYS A 95 -2.30 29.43 -3.98
CA LYS A 95 -2.80 29.50 -2.59
C LYS A 95 -3.22 28.12 -2.10
N LYS A 96 -2.84 27.77 -0.86
CA LYS A 96 -3.18 26.48 -0.24
C LYS A 96 -4.43 26.64 0.62
N THR A 97 -5.59 26.35 0.03
CA THR A 97 -6.86 26.24 0.77
C THR A 97 -7.20 24.76 0.94
N PRO A 98 -7.75 24.32 2.10
CA PRO A 98 -8.12 22.91 2.32
C PRO A 98 -9.01 22.34 1.21
N PHE A 99 -10.03 23.10 0.79
CA PHE A 99 -10.93 22.71 -0.29
C PHE A 99 -10.22 22.49 -1.63
N HIS A 100 -9.30 23.38 -2.02
CA HIS A 100 -8.53 23.23 -3.26
C HIS A 100 -7.59 22.03 -3.22
N SER A 101 -7.07 21.70 -2.04
CA SER A 101 -6.21 20.52 -1.85
C SER A 101 -7.02 19.24 -1.97
N PHE A 102 -8.23 19.23 -1.39
CA PHE A 102 -9.18 18.12 -1.57
C PHE A 102 -9.56 17.94 -3.04
N LEU A 103 -9.98 18.99 -3.74
CA LEU A 103 -10.36 18.91 -5.15
C LEU A 103 -9.20 18.47 -6.05
N ALA A 104 -7.98 18.98 -5.81
CA ALA A 104 -6.79 18.54 -6.53
C ALA A 104 -6.49 17.04 -6.32
N ALA A 105 -6.71 16.53 -5.10
CA ALA A 105 -6.57 15.11 -4.80
C ALA A 105 -7.67 14.28 -5.47
N CYS A 106 -8.92 14.76 -5.53
CA CYS A 106 -10.02 14.10 -6.26
C CYS A 106 -9.71 13.98 -7.76
N ILE A 107 -9.27 15.07 -8.39
CA ILE A 107 -8.90 15.08 -9.81
C ILE A 107 -7.73 14.13 -10.06
N GLY A 108 -6.67 14.20 -9.24
CA GLY A 108 -5.54 13.29 -9.34
C GLY A 108 -5.93 11.83 -9.14
N GLY A 109 -6.85 11.56 -8.22
CA GLY A 109 -7.38 10.23 -7.94
C GLY A 109 -8.14 9.66 -9.14
N TRP A 110 -9.05 10.44 -9.71
CA TRP A 110 -9.83 10.06 -10.88
C TRP A 110 -8.93 9.74 -12.08
N LEU A 111 -7.97 10.63 -12.39
CA LEU A 111 -7.11 10.49 -13.56
C LEU A 111 -6.14 9.32 -13.48
N VAL A 112 -5.72 8.92 -12.27
CA VAL A 112 -4.63 7.96 -12.08
C VAL A 112 -5.10 6.59 -11.59
N PHE A 113 -6.19 6.55 -10.82
CA PHE A 113 -6.75 5.34 -10.23
C PHE A 113 -8.13 4.97 -10.80
N GLY A 114 -8.60 5.62 -11.87
CA GLY A 114 -9.91 5.37 -12.47
C GLY A 114 -10.10 3.96 -13.04
N ASP A 115 -9.02 3.31 -13.47
CA ASP A 115 -9.09 1.95 -14.01
C ASP A 115 -9.34 0.91 -12.91
N ASN A 116 -10.39 0.10 -13.05
CA ASN A 116 -10.67 -1.02 -12.14
C ASN A 116 -9.83 -2.26 -12.48
N ASN A 117 -8.57 -2.26 -12.04
CA ASN A 117 -7.67 -3.40 -12.15
C ASN A 117 -7.25 -3.90 -10.75
N PRO A 118 -6.78 -5.16 -10.59
CA PRO A 118 -6.49 -5.74 -9.28
C PRO A 118 -5.49 -4.94 -8.43
N VAL A 119 -4.57 -4.19 -9.06
CA VAL A 119 -3.64 -3.32 -8.34
C VAL A 119 -4.37 -2.10 -7.77
N ASN A 120 -5.18 -1.42 -8.59
CA ASN A 120 -5.95 -0.25 -8.17
C ASN A 120 -7.01 -0.62 -7.12
N SER A 121 -7.76 -1.70 -7.32
CA SER A 121 -8.78 -2.14 -6.36
C SER A 121 -8.14 -2.41 -4.98
N GLN A 122 -6.96 -3.05 -4.94
CA GLN A 122 -6.24 -3.27 -3.69
C GLN A 122 -5.82 -1.96 -3.00
N ILE A 123 -5.32 -0.97 -3.75
CA ILE A 123 -4.96 0.34 -3.21
C ILE A 123 -6.19 1.05 -2.64
N ILE A 124 -7.28 1.11 -3.41
CA ILE A 124 -8.49 1.84 -3.05
C ILE A 124 -9.15 1.21 -1.82
N MET A 125 -9.30 -0.11 -1.76
CA MET A 125 -9.86 -0.79 -0.58
C MET A 125 -8.98 -0.60 0.67
N TYR A 126 -7.65 -0.67 0.51
CA TYR A 126 -6.69 -0.44 1.59
C TYR A 126 -6.70 1.01 2.11
N LEU A 127 -6.91 1.97 1.22
CA LEU A 127 -7.01 3.38 1.58
C LEU A 127 -8.37 3.68 2.20
N LEU A 128 -9.45 3.14 1.64
CA LEU A 128 -10.82 3.31 2.14
C LEU A 128 -10.92 2.87 3.60
N SER A 129 -10.41 1.68 3.94
CA SER A 129 -10.46 1.19 5.34
C SER A 129 -9.74 2.13 6.30
N ARG A 130 -8.60 2.71 5.90
CA ARG A 130 -7.88 3.71 6.71
C ARG A 130 -8.57 5.05 6.79
N ILE A 131 -9.20 5.49 5.71
CA ILE A 131 -9.99 6.73 5.71
C ILE A 131 -11.16 6.56 6.67
N LEU A 132 -11.91 5.47 6.59
CA LEU A 132 -13.03 5.20 7.51
C LEU A 132 -12.55 5.17 8.97
N PHE A 133 -11.44 4.50 9.25
CA PHE A 133 -10.86 4.47 10.59
C PHE A 133 -10.41 5.87 11.07
N GLY A 134 -9.77 6.66 10.19
CA GLY A 134 -9.36 8.02 10.48
C GLY A 134 -10.54 8.98 10.69
N LEU A 135 -11.60 8.84 9.90
CA LEU A 135 -12.84 9.59 10.04
C LEU A 135 -13.57 9.25 11.34
N ALA A 136 -13.62 7.97 11.73
CA ALA A 136 -14.18 7.54 13.00
C ALA A 136 -13.42 8.16 14.18
N ARG A 137 -12.08 8.14 14.15
CA ARG A 137 -11.24 8.81 15.16
C ARG A 137 -11.48 10.32 15.20
N LEU A 138 -11.50 10.97 14.04
CA LEU A 138 -11.76 12.40 13.94
C LEU A 138 -13.16 12.75 14.50
N ALA A 139 -14.16 11.91 14.27
CA ALA A 139 -15.51 12.11 14.79
C ALA A 139 -15.56 12.02 16.33
N VAL A 140 -14.78 11.11 16.92
CA VAL A 140 -14.59 11.03 18.39
C VAL A 140 -13.86 12.27 18.91
N ASP A 141 -12.75 12.65 18.26
CA ASP A 141 -11.94 13.82 18.67
C ASP A 141 -12.72 15.14 18.59
N LYS A 142 -13.67 15.24 17.66
CA LYS A 142 -14.56 16.41 17.50
C LYS A 142 -15.82 16.35 18.37
N GLY A 143 -16.03 15.26 19.13
CA GLY A 143 -17.17 15.10 20.01
C GLY A 143 -18.49 14.77 19.31
N TYR A 144 -18.47 14.40 18.02
CA TYR A 144 -19.67 13.92 17.32
C TYR A 144 -20.09 12.53 17.78
N ILE A 145 -19.12 11.71 18.21
CA ILE A 145 -19.34 10.36 18.73
C ILE A 145 -18.73 10.30 20.14
N PRO A 146 -19.44 9.78 21.15
CA PRO A 146 -18.88 9.64 22.49
C PRO A 146 -17.67 8.72 22.47
N GLN A 147 -16.66 9.06 23.27
CA GLN A 147 -15.48 8.20 23.40
C GLN A 147 -15.91 6.85 23.99
N PRO A 148 -15.60 5.73 23.32
CA PRO A 148 -16.03 4.42 23.78
C PRO A 148 -15.32 4.09 25.10
N ARG A 149 -16.08 3.57 26.08
CA ARG A 149 -15.57 3.21 27.41
C ARG A 149 -14.57 2.05 27.37
N GLN A 150 -14.68 1.20 26.36
CA GLN A 150 -13.82 0.04 26.12
C GLN A 150 -13.32 0.08 24.68
N ASP A 151 -12.22 -0.59 24.40
CA ASP A 151 -11.70 -0.70 23.03
C ASP A 151 -12.73 -1.40 22.12
N PRO A 152 -13.25 -0.75 21.05
CA PRO A 152 -14.20 -1.37 20.14
C PRO A 152 -13.56 -2.44 19.23
N PHE A 153 -12.22 -2.54 19.21
CA PHE A 153 -11.49 -3.42 18.30
C PHE A 153 -11.88 -4.91 18.39
N PRO A 154 -12.08 -5.53 19.58
CA PRO A 154 -12.47 -6.94 19.67
C PRO A 154 -13.81 -7.23 18.99
N LEU A 155 -14.80 -6.35 19.16
CA LEU A 155 -16.10 -6.49 18.50
C LEU A 155 -15.96 -6.35 16.98
N LEU A 156 -15.19 -5.36 16.53
CA LEU A 156 -14.90 -5.18 15.11
C LEU A 156 -14.22 -6.42 14.52
N ALA A 157 -13.22 -6.97 15.21
CA ALA A 157 -12.51 -8.16 14.78
C ALA A 157 -13.45 -9.36 14.67
N ALA A 158 -14.31 -9.59 15.67
CA ALA A 158 -15.29 -10.68 15.65
C ALA A 158 -16.27 -10.55 14.48
N LEU A 159 -16.81 -9.35 14.24
CA LEU A 159 -17.74 -9.10 13.15
C LEU A 159 -17.08 -9.25 11.77
N VAL A 160 -15.86 -8.73 11.60
CA VAL A 160 -15.11 -8.84 10.34
C VAL A 160 -14.79 -10.30 10.03
N TRP A 161 -14.30 -11.06 11.01
CA TRP A 161 -13.99 -12.48 10.83
C TRP A 161 -15.23 -13.35 10.60
N GLY A 162 -16.31 -13.10 11.35
CA GLY A 162 -17.58 -13.81 11.13
C GLY A 162 -18.13 -13.56 9.72
N THR A 163 -18.10 -12.30 9.27
CA THR A 163 -18.59 -11.91 7.95
C THR A 163 -17.73 -12.51 6.83
N VAL A 164 -16.40 -12.47 6.93
CA VAL A 164 -15.54 -12.96 5.84
C VAL A 164 -15.62 -14.47 5.67
N LEU A 165 -15.74 -15.24 6.75
CA LEU A 165 -15.94 -16.70 6.68
C LEU A 165 -17.32 -17.04 6.14
N TRP A 166 -18.38 -16.33 6.57
CA TRP A 166 -19.72 -16.53 6.02
C TRP A 166 -19.76 -16.23 4.50
N LEU A 167 -19.13 -15.14 4.06
CA LEU A 167 -19.01 -14.82 2.63
C LEU A 167 -18.18 -15.87 1.88
N PHE A 168 -17.12 -16.41 2.47
CA PHE A 168 -16.31 -17.44 1.84
C PHE A 168 -17.07 -18.75 1.65
N GLU A 169 -17.91 -19.14 2.62
CA GLU A 169 -18.68 -20.37 2.58
C GLU A 169 -19.87 -20.29 1.62
N TYR A 170 -20.62 -19.18 1.64
CA TYR A 170 -21.90 -19.07 0.93
C TYR A 170 -21.88 -18.20 -0.33
N HIS A 171 -20.92 -17.26 -0.47
CA HIS A 171 -20.89 -16.24 -1.53
C HIS A 171 -19.46 -15.93 -2.02
N ARG A 172 -18.66 -16.98 -2.22
CA ARG A 172 -17.21 -16.89 -2.45
C ARG A 172 -16.82 -15.96 -3.60
N GLU A 173 -17.62 -15.91 -4.66
CA GLU A 173 -17.44 -15.09 -5.85
C GLU A 173 -17.43 -13.59 -5.57
N THR A 174 -18.04 -13.16 -4.46
CA THR A 174 -18.07 -11.75 -4.03
C THR A 174 -16.74 -11.29 -3.42
N LEU A 175 -15.91 -12.23 -2.94
CA LEU A 175 -14.62 -11.92 -2.32
C LEU A 175 -13.55 -11.62 -3.37
N GLN A 176 -12.55 -10.83 -2.97
CA GLN A 176 -11.41 -10.56 -3.85
C GLN A 176 -10.64 -11.85 -4.17
N PRO A 177 -10.21 -12.09 -5.42
CA PRO A 177 -9.57 -13.34 -5.82
C PRO A 177 -8.37 -13.73 -4.96
N SER A 178 -7.55 -12.75 -4.53
CA SER A 178 -6.40 -13.01 -3.65
C SER A 178 -6.82 -13.53 -2.28
N LEU A 179 -7.93 -13.03 -1.73
CA LEU A 179 -8.45 -13.48 -0.45
C LEU A 179 -9.05 -14.89 -0.58
N GLN A 180 -9.77 -15.15 -1.69
CA GLN A 180 -10.28 -16.49 -1.98
C GLN A 180 -9.14 -17.53 -2.05
N SER A 181 -8.04 -17.22 -2.76
CA SER A 181 -6.88 -18.12 -2.83
C SER A 181 -6.29 -18.40 -1.46
N SER A 182 -6.14 -17.37 -0.61
CA SER A 182 -5.63 -17.56 0.75
C SER A 182 -6.57 -18.39 1.62
N MET A 183 -7.88 -18.14 1.57
CA MET A 183 -8.86 -18.89 2.37
C MET A 183 -9.01 -20.35 1.89
N THR A 184 -8.90 -20.60 0.58
CA THR A 184 -8.88 -21.97 0.03
C THR A 184 -7.70 -22.75 0.58
N TYR A 185 -6.50 -22.17 0.51
CA TYR A 185 -5.29 -22.79 1.02
C TYR A 185 -5.37 -23.06 2.52
N LEU A 186 -6.00 -22.16 3.29
CA LEU A 186 -6.09 -22.28 4.75
C LEU A 186 -7.17 -23.26 5.21
N TYR A 187 -8.31 -23.34 4.54
CA TYR A 187 -9.50 -24.03 5.05
C TYR A 187 -9.97 -25.21 4.19
N GLN A 188 -9.67 -25.25 2.89
CA GLN A 188 -10.11 -26.33 2.00
C GLN A 188 -8.97 -27.30 1.71
N ASP A 189 -7.76 -26.80 1.45
CA ASP A 189 -6.58 -27.65 1.23
C ASP A 189 -6.17 -28.39 2.52
N SER A 190 -6.50 -27.85 3.69
CA SER A 190 -6.28 -28.48 5.00
C SER A 190 -7.13 -29.74 5.22
N GLU A 191 -8.30 -29.82 4.59
CA GLU A 191 -9.23 -30.97 4.72
C GLU A 191 -8.80 -32.14 3.82
N GLN A 192 -7.96 -31.88 2.80
CA GLN A 192 -7.43 -32.92 1.91
C GLN A 192 -6.15 -33.53 2.51
N LEU A 193 -6.32 -34.59 3.30
CA LEU A 193 -5.21 -35.44 3.76
C LEU A 193 -4.54 -36.12 2.56
N ARG A 194 -3.51 -35.47 2.00
CA ARG A 194 -2.54 -36.13 1.12
C ARG A 194 -1.67 -37.00 2.04
N GLU A 195 -1.59 -38.31 1.81
CA GLU A 195 -0.86 -39.27 2.69
C GLU A 195 0.57 -38.81 3.07
N GLN A 196 1.22 -37.99 2.24
CA GLN A 196 2.55 -37.41 2.51
C GLN A 196 2.59 -36.39 3.66
N VAL A 197 1.45 -35.77 4.03
CA VAL A 197 1.36 -34.77 5.10
C VAL A 197 1.34 -35.42 6.49
N ILE A 198 0.88 -36.66 6.62
CA ILE A 198 0.98 -37.42 7.89
C ILE A 198 2.46 -37.56 8.29
N LEU A 199 3.35 -37.83 7.33
CA LEU A 199 4.79 -37.95 7.61
C LEU A 199 5.43 -36.60 7.99
N PHE A 200 4.96 -35.49 7.40
CA PHE A 200 5.46 -34.14 7.69
C PHE A 200 4.94 -33.57 9.02
N LEU A 201 3.66 -33.79 9.34
CA LEU A 201 3.09 -33.40 10.63
C LEU A 201 3.70 -34.22 11.78
N LEU A 202 3.91 -35.53 11.60
CA LEU A 202 4.58 -36.37 12.60
C LEU A 202 6.07 -36.06 12.78
N THR A 203 6.74 -35.42 11.80
CA THR A 203 8.15 -35.00 11.94
C THR A 203 8.30 -33.59 12.51
N CYS A 204 7.35 -32.68 12.28
CA CYS A 204 7.40 -31.33 12.84
C CYS A 204 7.08 -31.26 14.35
N ASP A 205 6.39 -32.27 14.91
CA ASP A 205 6.18 -32.36 16.37
C ASP A 205 7.47 -32.68 17.16
N PHE A 206 8.59 -32.99 16.50
CA PHE A 206 9.87 -33.22 17.18
C PHE A 206 10.53 -31.94 17.73
N PHE A 207 10.06 -30.73 17.37
CA PHE A 207 10.70 -29.47 17.79
C PHE A 207 10.06 -28.77 19.00
N LYS A 208 9.12 -29.41 19.71
CA LYS A 208 8.40 -28.75 20.82
C LYS A 208 8.22 -29.56 22.11
N VAL A 209 9.15 -30.44 22.49
CA VAL A 209 9.26 -30.91 23.90
C VAL A 209 10.74 -31.11 24.31
N THR A 210 11.52 -30.03 24.32
CA THR A 210 12.75 -29.93 25.15
C THR A 210 12.94 -28.49 25.62
N SER A 211 11.97 -28.01 26.40
CA SER A 211 12.25 -26.98 27.41
C SER A 211 11.62 -27.42 28.72
N ALA A 212 12.11 -28.57 29.20
CA ALA A 212 12.01 -28.92 30.59
C ALA A 212 12.99 -28.02 31.36
N LYS A 213 12.41 -27.05 32.07
CA LYS A 213 12.80 -26.59 33.41
C LYS A 213 14.10 -27.21 33.93
N GLN A 214 15.19 -26.45 33.83
CA GLN A 214 16.38 -26.68 34.67
C GLN A 214 17.03 -25.34 35.04
N ARG A 215 16.35 -24.61 35.92
CA ARG A 215 16.87 -24.07 37.18
C ARG A 215 15.69 -23.53 38.01
#